data_AF-A0ABD1XK84-F1
#
_entry.id   AF-A0ABD1XK84-F1
#
_cell.length_a   1.000
_cell.length_b   1.000
_cell.length_c   1.000
_cell.angle_alpha   90.00
_cell.angle_beta   90.00
_cell.angle_gamma   90.00
#
_symmetry.space_group_name_H-M   'P 1'
#
loop_
_entity.id
_entity.type
_entity.pdbx_description
1 polymer ?
#
loop_
_entity_poly.entity_id
_entity_poly.type
_entity_poly.pdbx_seq_one_letter_code
_entity_poly.pdbx_strand_id
1 'polypeptide(L)'
;MDMRDRRDVADYLTTYGQMSRDQTSTDAGRGEATSSVFGCEAERTATKVSLEASAAPKSKTVKGVRVNCLGDINSGRPKFEAVELAINRRKGGVTSPPLPARLGIPLELQKVTPPNEWKHDSTMLQNPVITFLHLESNLTSTSWGWAPEEWDEMVGSVVLARTDGKDLLPQHAEAVCHYCYHFLQPVFEDSMGAGMDPEVKVSKEEVLYRLSPKSFELFCIGFFTYKEATDPDWAQGAYNYDEIDIIGLPEKVKGLHDNFHKLRKFL
;
A
#
# COMPACT_ATOMS: atom_id res chain seq x y z
N MET A 1 26.09 11.08 -0.67
CA MET A 1 25.27 9.87 -0.50
C MET A 1 25.96 9.05 0.58
N ASP A 2 25.33 8.85 1.73
CA ASP A 2 25.92 7.99 2.78
C ASP A 2 25.91 6.54 2.28
N MET A 3 26.99 5.80 2.56
CA MET A 3 27.10 4.38 2.19
C MET A 3 26.15 3.50 3.02
N ARG A 4 25.68 3.98 4.17
CA ARG A 4 24.75 3.25 5.04
C ARG A 4 23.39 3.03 4.39
N ASP A 5 22.79 4.09 3.85
CA ASP A 5 21.48 4.01 3.17
C ASP A 5 21.47 3.01 2.00
N ARG A 6 22.60 2.87 1.29
CA ARG A 6 22.71 1.91 0.17
C ARG A 6 22.77 0.47 0.63
N ARG A 7 23.47 0.19 1.72
CA ARG A 7 23.57 -1.18 2.25
C ARG A 7 22.22 -1.60 2.81
N ASP A 8 21.57 -0.74 3.59
CA ASP A 8 20.29 -1.06 4.21
C ASP A 8 19.19 -1.36 3.17
N VAL A 9 19.13 -0.60 2.08
CA VAL A 9 18.19 -0.89 0.98
C VAL A 9 18.57 -2.15 0.22
N ALA A 10 19.86 -2.39 -0.06
CA ALA A 10 20.31 -3.59 -0.76
C ALA A 10 20.10 -4.86 0.08
N ASP A 11 20.39 -4.80 1.37
CA ASP A 11 20.20 -5.88 2.33
C ASP A 11 18.70 -6.15 2.51
N TYR A 12 17.88 -5.09 2.58
CA TYR A 12 16.44 -5.22 2.56
C TYR A 12 15.94 -5.93 1.29
N LEU A 13 16.33 -5.49 0.09
CA LEU A 13 15.86 -6.11 -1.16
C LEU A 13 16.34 -7.54 -1.32
N THR A 14 17.54 -7.85 -0.82
CA THR A 14 18.09 -9.21 -0.81
C THR A 14 17.28 -10.11 0.13
N THR A 15 17.01 -9.63 1.35
CA THR A 15 16.22 -10.34 2.35
C THR A 15 14.77 -10.49 1.91
N TYR A 16 14.17 -9.42 1.38
CA TYR A 16 12.81 -9.41 0.85
C TYR A 16 12.66 -10.35 -0.35
N GLY A 17 13.66 -10.37 -1.26
CA GLY A 17 13.70 -11.32 -2.37
C GLY A 17 13.75 -12.79 -1.92
N GLN A 18 14.26 -13.06 -0.72
CA GLN A 18 14.21 -14.39 -0.11
C GLN A 18 12.81 -14.65 0.51
N MET A 19 12.29 -13.72 1.33
CA MET A 19 10.98 -13.86 2.00
C MET A 19 9.81 -14.01 1.01
N SER A 20 9.83 -13.29 -0.12
CA SER A 20 8.79 -13.37 -1.15
C SER A 20 8.74 -14.74 -1.83
N ARG A 21 9.88 -15.42 -1.99
CA ARG A 21 9.93 -16.76 -2.58
C ARG A 21 9.32 -17.81 -1.66
N ASP A 22 9.54 -17.67 -0.36
CA ASP A 22 9.03 -18.60 0.64
C ASP A 22 7.51 -18.52 0.79
N GLN A 23 6.92 -17.32 0.65
CA GLN A 23 5.45 -17.15 0.67
C GLN A 23 4.75 -17.76 -0.55
N THR A 24 5.37 -17.70 -1.74
CA THR A 24 4.79 -18.32 -2.95
C THR A 24 4.87 -19.86 -2.95
N SER A 25 5.74 -20.45 -2.12
CA SER A 25 5.91 -21.90 -2.04
C SER A 25 4.77 -22.60 -1.29
N THR A 26 3.99 -21.88 -0.47
CA THR A 26 2.94 -22.47 0.37
C THR A 26 1.56 -22.59 -0.31
N ASP A 27 1.35 -21.94 -1.46
CA ASP A 27 0.01 -21.84 -2.09
C ASP A 27 -0.21 -22.78 -3.30
N ALA A 28 0.75 -23.63 -3.68
CA ALA A 28 0.67 -24.47 -4.88
C ALA A 28 -0.16 -25.77 -4.73
N GLY A 29 -1.19 -25.80 -3.88
CA GLY A 29 -1.81 -27.06 -3.46
C GLY A 29 -3.30 -27.06 -3.16
N ARG A 30 -4.18 -26.63 -4.09
CA ARG A 30 -5.54 -27.19 -4.25
C ARG A 30 -6.27 -26.60 -5.46
N GLY A 31 -6.27 -27.34 -6.56
CA GLY A 31 -7.23 -27.17 -7.65
C GLY A 31 -8.17 -28.37 -7.67
N GLU A 32 -9.47 -28.13 -7.62
CA GLU A 32 -10.47 -29.02 -8.20
C GLU A 32 -11.68 -28.19 -8.64
N ALA A 33 -11.93 -28.21 -9.95
CA ALA A 33 -13.01 -27.52 -10.62
C ALA A 33 -14.25 -28.41 -10.64
N THR A 34 -15.44 -27.83 -10.40
CA THR A 34 -16.70 -28.43 -10.86
C THR A 34 -17.52 -27.40 -11.63
N SER A 35 -17.79 -27.77 -12.89
CA SER A 35 -18.65 -27.10 -13.85
C SER A 35 -20.11 -27.42 -13.55
N SER A 36 -20.99 -26.41 -13.57
CA SER A 36 -22.44 -26.62 -13.67
C SER A 36 -23.08 -25.55 -14.55
N VAL A 37 -23.69 -26.01 -15.62
CA VAL A 37 -24.42 -25.27 -16.65
C VAL A 37 -25.90 -25.40 -16.34
N PHE A 38 -26.62 -24.28 -16.18
CA PHE A 38 -28.06 -24.21 -16.45
C PHE A 38 -28.45 -22.79 -16.87
N GLY A 39 -28.95 -22.67 -18.10
CA GLY A 39 -29.58 -21.46 -18.62
C GLY A 39 -31.05 -21.38 -18.26
N CYS A 40 -31.60 -20.17 -18.30
CA CYS A 40 -33.02 -19.92 -18.52
C CYS A 40 -33.20 -18.48 -19.01
N GLU A 41 -33.50 -18.34 -20.29
CA GLU A 41 -33.94 -17.11 -20.94
C GLU A 41 -35.38 -16.80 -20.52
N ALA A 42 -35.67 -15.55 -20.20
CA ALA A 42 -37.02 -15.03 -20.14
C ALA A 42 -37.02 -13.59 -20.66
N GLU A 43 -37.47 -13.44 -21.90
CA GLU A 43 -37.79 -12.18 -22.55
C GLU A 43 -38.79 -11.38 -21.71
N ARG A 44 -38.48 -10.11 -21.43
CA ARG A 44 -39.47 -9.13 -21.00
C ARG A 44 -39.35 -7.87 -21.85
N THR A 45 -40.50 -7.53 -22.40
CA THR A 45 -40.85 -6.44 -23.29
C THR A 45 -40.49 -5.08 -22.70
N ALA A 46 -39.83 -4.27 -23.52
CA ALA A 46 -39.42 -2.91 -23.21
C ALA A 46 -40.60 -1.93 -23.41
N THR A 47 -41.04 -1.29 -22.33
CA THR A 47 -41.90 -0.10 -22.38
C THR A 47 -41.01 1.14 -22.22
N LYS A 48 -40.84 1.88 -23.32
CA LYS A 48 -40.02 3.09 -23.40
C LYS A 48 -40.82 4.29 -22.90
N VAL A 49 -40.64 4.66 -21.64
CA VAL A 49 -41.11 5.95 -21.09
C VAL A 49 -39.92 6.91 -21.09
N SER A 50 -39.93 7.86 -22.04
CA SER A 50 -39.00 8.99 -22.03
C SER A 50 -39.34 9.90 -20.86
N LEU A 51 -38.51 9.86 -19.82
CA LEU A 51 -38.39 10.93 -18.83
C LEU A 51 -37.11 11.69 -19.15
N GLU A 52 -37.28 12.99 -19.41
CA GLU A 52 -36.22 13.95 -19.65
C GLU A 52 -35.25 13.96 -18.46
N ALA A 53 -34.04 13.44 -18.68
CA ALA A 53 -32.99 13.42 -17.69
C ALA A 53 -32.43 14.83 -17.51
N SER A 54 -32.89 15.52 -16.46
CA SER A 54 -32.16 16.64 -15.88
C SER A 54 -30.76 16.16 -15.50
N ALA A 55 -29.75 16.67 -16.20
CA ALA A 55 -28.36 16.28 -16.01
C ALA A 55 -27.88 16.69 -14.62
N ALA A 56 -27.89 15.75 -13.68
CA ALA A 56 -27.24 15.92 -12.39
C ALA A 56 -25.75 16.26 -12.60
N PRO A 57 -25.18 17.17 -11.79
CA PRO A 57 -23.77 17.53 -11.91
C PRO A 57 -22.91 16.26 -11.77
N LYS A 58 -22.12 15.93 -12.81
CA LYS A 58 -21.17 14.82 -12.77
C LYS A 58 -20.24 15.05 -11.58
N SER A 59 -20.39 14.24 -10.53
CA SER A 59 -19.47 14.26 -9.40
C SER A 59 -18.08 13.94 -9.92
N LYS A 60 -17.10 14.79 -9.65
CA LYS A 60 -15.70 14.48 -9.92
C LYS A 60 -15.33 13.21 -9.15
N THR A 61 -14.76 12.23 -9.84
CA THR A 61 -14.20 11.00 -9.28
C THR A 61 -12.67 11.06 -9.31
N VAL A 62 -12.02 10.40 -8.36
CA VAL A 62 -10.56 10.21 -8.29
C VAL A 62 -10.27 8.75 -8.06
N LYS A 63 -9.12 8.27 -8.53
CA LYS A 63 -8.69 6.89 -8.26
C LYS A 63 -8.07 6.80 -6.87
N GLY A 64 -8.55 5.84 -6.10
CA GLY A 64 -7.96 5.41 -4.84
C GLY A 64 -7.56 3.94 -4.89
N VAL A 65 -7.09 3.43 -3.75
CA VAL A 65 -6.70 2.03 -3.61
C VAL A 65 -7.37 1.44 -2.38
N ARG A 66 -8.10 0.34 -2.55
CA ARG A 66 -8.53 -0.49 -1.44
C ARG A 66 -7.43 -1.48 -1.08
N VAL A 67 -6.93 -1.39 0.15
CA VAL A 67 -6.01 -2.35 0.75
C VAL A 67 -6.83 -3.38 1.49
N ASN A 68 -6.93 -4.56 0.90
CA ASN A 68 -7.78 -5.64 1.38
C ASN A 68 -7.15 -6.33 2.62
N CYS A 69 -7.97 -6.62 3.64
CA CYS A 69 -7.59 -7.42 4.80
C CYS A 69 -7.51 -8.91 4.47
N LEU A 70 -7.04 -9.72 5.42
CA LEU A 70 -6.85 -11.16 5.22
C LEU A 70 -8.12 -11.88 4.75
N GLY A 71 -9.29 -11.56 5.31
CA GLY A 71 -10.57 -12.16 4.89
C GLY A 71 -10.95 -11.84 3.45
N ASP A 72 -10.75 -10.59 2.99
CA ASP A 72 -10.97 -10.20 1.59
C ASP A 72 -10.00 -10.94 0.64
N ILE A 73 -8.74 -11.10 1.06
CA ILE A 73 -7.72 -11.83 0.28
C ILE A 73 -8.06 -13.32 0.18
N ASN A 74 -8.45 -13.94 1.30
CA ASN A 74 -8.89 -15.34 1.35
C ASN A 74 -10.15 -15.58 0.51
N SER A 75 -10.91 -14.52 0.21
CA SER A 75 -12.06 -14.54 -0.70
C SER A 75 -11.68 -14.30 -2.17
N GLY A 76 -10.38 -14.26 -2.49
CA GLY A 76 -9.84 -14.16 -3.85
C GLY A 76 -9.60 -12.74 -4.37
N ARG A 77 -9.64 -11.71 -3.50
CA ARG A 77 -9.39 -10.32 -3.92
C ARG A 77 -7.89 -9.99 -3.84
N PRO A 78 -7.36 -9.15 -4.75
CA PRO A 78 -5.95 -8.75 -4.70
C PRO A 78 -5.67 -7.92 -3.45
N LYS A 79 -4.42 -7.94 -2.95
CA LYS A 79 -4.04 -7.17 -1.76
C LYS A 79 -4.26 -5.66 -1.94
N PHE A 80 -3.92 -5.13 -3.11
CA PHE A 80 -4.06 -3.73 -3.50
C PHE A 80 -4.98 -3.64 -4.72
N GLU A 81 -6.15 -3.04 -4.57
CA GLU A 81 -7.19 -3.00 -5.58
C GLU A 81 -7.52 -1.55 -5.96
N ALA A 82 -7.48 -1.22 -7.24
CA ALA A 82 -7.87 0.10 -7.71
C ALA A 82 -9.38 0.32 -7.51
N VAL A 83 -9.77 1.49 -7.00
CA VAL A 83 -11.18 1.86 -6.78
C VAL A 83 -11.43 3.30 -7.22
N GLU A 84 -12.64 3.58 -7.70
CA GLU A 84 -13.07 4.95 -8.01
C GLU A 84 -13.82 5.57 -6.83
N LEU A 85 -13.39 6.77 -6.42
CA LEU A 85 -13.93 7.47 -5.27
C LEU A 85 -14.55 8.80 -5.71
N ALA A 86 -15.79 9.05 -5.29
CA ALA A 86 -16.41 10.34 -5.49
C ALA A 86 -15.83 11.36 -4.50
N ILE A 87 -15.28 12.48 -4.99
CA ILE A 87 -14.60 13.50 -4.18
C ILE A 87 -15.48 14.00 -3.03
N ASN A 88 -16.79 14.14 -3.27
CA ASN A 88 -17.76 14.71 -2.32
C ASN A 88 -18.29 13.70 -1.29
N ARG A 89 -17.93 12.41 -1.38
CA ARG A 89 -18.54 11.34 -0.57
C ARG A 89 -17.72 10.94 0.66
N ARG A 90 -16.61 11.62 0.93
CA ARG A 90 -15.73 11.39 2.10
C ARG A 90 -16.40 11.94 3.38
N LYS A 91 -17.48 11.28 3.84
CA LYS A 91 -18.20 11.63 5.07
C LYS A 91 -17.82 10.64 6.18
N GLY A 92 -17.13 11.15 7.21
CA GLY A 92 -16.89 10.47 8.50
C GLY A 92 -15.76 9.44 8.49
N GLY A 93 -15.00 9.39 9.59
CA GLY A 93 -14.01 8.34 9.85
C GLY A 93 -12.75 8.37 8.97
N VAL A 94 -12.43 9.51 8.36
CA VAL A 94 -11.22 9.69 7.56
C VAL A 94 -10.06 10.06 8.46
N THR A 95 -8.94 9.34 8.39
CA THR A 95 -7.72 9.61 9.15
C THR A 95 -6.53 9.88 8.23
N SER A 96 -5.62 10.75 8.67
CA SER A 96 -4.33 10.96 8.01
C SER A 96 -3.27 10.20 8.81
N PRO A 97 -2.66 9.13 8.27
CA PRO A 97 -1.65 8.37 8.99
C PRO A 97 -0.37 9.19 9.19
N PRO A 98 0.28 9.13 10.37
CA PRO A 98 1.46 9.91 10.70
C PRO A 98 2.69 9.61 9.82
N LEU A 99 2.95 8.34 9.47
CA LEU A 99 4.17 8.01 8.72
C LEU A 99 4.14 8.57 7.29
N PRO A 100 3.09 8.33 6.46
CA PRO A 100 3.02 8.91 5.12
C PRO A 100 3.04 10.44 5.13
N ALA A 101 2.43 11.08 6.14
CA ALA A 101 2.48 12.53 6.30
C ALA A 101 3.91 13.05 6.47
N ARG A 102 4.76 12.37 7.26
CA ARG A 102 6.19 12.71 7.41
C ARG A 102 7.00 12.52 6.13
N LEU A 103 6.59 11.59 5.29
CA LEU A 103 7.18 11.35 3.97
C LEU A 103 6.71 12.38 2.92
N GLY A 104 5.81 13.30 3.27
CA GLY A 104 5.24 14.28 2.35
C GLY A 104 4.16 13.69 1.43
N ILE A 105 3.62 12.51 1.76
CA ILE A 105 2.60 11.82 0.97
C ILE A 105 1.23 12.19 1.54
N PRO A 106 0.40 12.94 0.80
CA PRO A 106 -0.87 13.42 1.29
C PRO A 106 -1.93 12.30 1.23
N LEU A 107 -1.83 11.30 2.11
CA LEU A 107 -2.76 10.17 2.17
C LEU A 107 -3.84 10.37 3.22
N GLU A 108 -5.01 9.86 2.90
CA GLU A 108 -6.11 9.68 3.84
C GLU A 108 -6.69 8.28 3.72
N LEU A 109 -7.17 7.77 4.84
CA LEU A 109 -7.63 6.40 5.00
C LEU A 109 -9.08 6.38 5.48
N GLN A 110 -9.86 5.47 4.92
CA GLN A 110 -11.23 5.21 5.34
C GLN A 110 -11.44 3.70 5.50
N LYS A 111 -11.81 3.25 6.70
CA LYS A 111 -12.16 1.84 6.93
C LYS A 111 -13.39 1.46 6.11
N VAL A 112 -13.34 0.28 5.52
CA VAL A 112 -14.47 -0.34 4.83
C VAL A 112 -15.24 -1.19 5.83
N THR A 113 -16.57 -1.05 5.84
CA THR A 113 -17.42 -1.92 6.66
C THR A 113 -17.20 -3.38 6.26
N PRO A 114 -16.78 -4.25 7.19
CA PRO A 114 -16.60 -5.66 6.89
C PRO A 114 -17.96 -6.35 6.69
N PRO A 115 -17.99 -7.50 5.99
CA PRO A 115 -19.15 -8.39 6.00
C PRO A 115 -19.57 -8.76 7.43
N ASN A 116 -20.86 -8.97 7.64
CA ASN A 116 -21.41 -9.24 8.98
C ASN A 116 -20.81 -10.51 9.59
N GLU A 117 -20.47 -11.48 8.75
CA GLU A 117 -19.88 -12.77 9.11
C GLU A 117 -18.50 -12.60 9.78
N TRP A 118 -17.77 -11.54 9.45
CA TRP A 118 -16.39 -11.31 9.93
C TRP A 118 -16.30 -10.18 10.95
N LYS A 119 -17.42 -9.53 11.29
CA LYS A 119 -17.42 -8.32 12.13
C LYS A 119 -16.75 -8.51 13.49
N HIS A 120 -16.70 -9.74 13.99
CA HIS A 120 -16.08 -10.10 15.27
C HIS A 120 -14.90 -11.07 15.12
N ASP A 121 -14.46 -11.32 13.89
CA ASP A 121 -13.34 -12.22 13.60
C ASP A 121 -12.06 -11.40 13.45
N SER A 122 -11.26 -11.36 14.51
CA SER A 122 -10.00 -10.61 14.52
C SER A 122 -8.99 -11.14 13.51
N THR A 123 -9.06 -12.42 13.14
CA THR A 123 -8.13 -13.03 12.17
C THR A 123 -8.45 -12.57 10.75
N MET A 124 -9.74 -12.53 10.38
CA MET A 124 -10.18 -12.09 9.06
C MET A 124 -9.98 -10.59 8.85
N LEU A 125 -10.01 -9.81 9.93
CA LEU A 125 -9.83 -8.36 9.89
C LEU A 125 -8.38 -7.89 10.02
N GLN A 126 -7.40 -8.80 10.02
CA GLN A 126 -5.98 -8.42 10.05
C GLN A 126 -5.58 -7.67 8.78
N ASN A 127 -4.92 -6.52 8.97
CA ASN A 127 -4.34 -5.74 7.90
C ASN A 127 -3.08 -5.00 8.38
N PRO A 128 -2.00 -5.75 8.69
CA PRO A 128 -0.82 -5.19 9.36
C PRO A 128 -0.21 -4.03 8.57
N VAL A 129 -0.15 -4.12 7.23
CA VAL A 129 0.40 -3.02 6.42
C VAL A 129 -0.29 -1.68 6.64
N ILE A 130 -1.57 -1.66 7.05
CA ILE A 130 -2.28 -0.44 7.41
C ILE A 130 -2.01 -0.01 8.86
N THR A 131 -1.92 -0.95 9.79
CA THR A 131 -1.48 -0.70 11.17
C THR A 131 -0.16 0.05 11.19
N PHE A 132 0.81 -0.41 10.38
CA PHE A 132 2.13 0.19 10.33
C PHE A 132 2.18 1.60 9.72
N LEU A 133 1.19 2.01 8.92
CA LEU A 133 1.07 3.42 8.51
C LEU A 133 0.80 4.35 9.70
N HIS A 134 0.21 3.80 10.77
CA HIS A 134 -0.24 4.53 11.95
C HIS A 134 0.73 4.54 13.12
N LEU A 135 1.95 3.99 12.98
CA LEU A 135 2.92 4.02 14.08
C LEU A 135 3.22 5.46 14.51
N GLU A 136 3.24 5.67 15.82
CA GLU A 136 3.65 6.91 16.43
C GLU A 136 5.17 7.12 16.26
N SER A 137 5.52 8.30 15.77
CA SER A 137 6.89 8.69 15.41
C SER A 137 7.29 10.03 16.02
N ASN A 138 6.57 10.52 17.02
CA ASN A 138 6.95 11.67 17.80
C ASN A 138 7.95 11.27 18.91
N LEU A 139 9.15 11.87 18.89
CA LEU A 139 10.25 11.58 19.81
C LEU A 139 9.82 11.62 21.29
N THR A 140 8.92 12.54 21.64
CA THR A 140 8.47 12.76 23.02
C THR A 140 7.23 11.94 23.39
N SER A 141 6.65 11.18 22.47
CA SER A 141 5.46 10.37 22.75
C SER A 141 5.81 9.15 23.58
N THR A 142 4.94 8.84 24.54
CA THR A 142 4.99 7.59 25.32
C THR A 142 4.55 6.38 24.51
N SER A 143 3.82 6.60 23.41
CA SER A 143 3.33 5.55 22.52
C SER A 143 4.25 5.32 21.32
N TRP A 144 5.50 5.79 21.37
CA TRP A 144 6.48 5.64 20.28
C TRP A 144 6.52 4.21 19.72
N GLY A 145 6.40 4.09 18.40
CA GLY A 145 6.45 2.80 17.69
C GLY A 145 5.18 1.96 17.80
N TRP A 146 4.12 2.46 18.45
CA TRP A 146 2.82 1.82 18.52
C TRP A 146 1.79 2.54 17.66
N ALA A 147 0.88 1.77 17.05
CA ALA A 147 -0.31 2.31 16.44
C ALA A 147 -1.36 2.64 17.52
N PRO A 148 -2.26 3.61 17.29
CA PRO A 148 -3.46 3.78 18.11
C PRO A 148 -4.31 2.50 18.11
N GLU A 149 -5.04 2.25 19.21
CA GLU A 149 -5.86 1.03 19.41
C GLU A 149 -6.81 0.79 18.23
N GLU A 150 -7.42 1.83 17.69
CA GLU A 150 -8.34 1.71 16.55
C GLU A 150 -7.65 1.29 15.24
N TRP A 151 -6.32 1.33 15.17
CA TRP A 151 -5.51 0.92 14.03
C TRP A 151 -4.58 -0.27 14.32
N ASP A 152 -4.54 -0.74 15.57
CA ASP A 152 -3.71 -1.88 15.96
C ASP A 152 -4.44 -3.21 15.75
N GLU A 153 -5.71 -3.27 16.14
CA GLU A 153 -6.53 -4.48 16.04
C GLU A 153 -7.74 -4.31 15.11
N MET A 154 -8.20 -5.42 14.54
CA MET A 154 -9.44 -5.49 13.74
C MET A 154 -9.57 -4.37 12.70
N VAL A 155 -8.46 -4.04 12.03
CA VAL A 155 -8.38 -2.90 11.11
C VAL A 155 -9.35 -3.05 9.94
N GLY A 156 -9.48 -4.27 9.41
CA GLY A 156 -10.27 -4.57 8.24
C GLY A 156 -9.67 -3.98 6.96
N SER A 157 -10.47 -4.01 5.89
CA SER A 157 -10.09 -3.40 4.61
C SER A 157 -10.20 -1.89 4.67
N VAL A 158 -9.30 -1.20 3.97
CA VAL A 158 -9.20 0.26 4.05
C VAL A 158 -9.03 0.84 2.66
N VAL A 159 -9.73 1.92 2.39
CA VAL A 159 -9.57 2.71 1.17
C VAL A 159 -8.58 3.84 1.44
N LEU A 160 -7.56 3.93 0.59
CA LEU A 160 -6.57 4.98 0.57
C LEU A 160 -6.89 5.92 -0.59
N ALA A 161 -6.84 7.22 -0.32
CA ALA A 161 -6.95 8.26 -1.34
C ALA A 161 -5.93 9.36 -1.06
N ARG A 162 -5.61 10.16 -2.07
CA ARG A 162 -4.84 11.38 -1.84
C ARG A 162 -5.76 12.53 -1.43
N THR A 163 -5.31 13.33 -0.45
CA THR A 163 -6.04 14.53 0.00
C THR A 163 -5.91 15.68 -1.00
N ASP A 164 -4.87 15.68 -1.83
CA ASP A 164 -4.68 16.65 -2.93
C ASP A 164 -5.54 16.36 -4.18
N GLY A 165 -6.32 15.28 -4.16
CA GLY A 165 -7.23 14.90 -5.24
C GLY A 165 -6.54 14.30 -6.47
N LYS A 166 -5.24 13.99 -6.41
CA LYS A 166 -4.56 13.21 -7.45
C LYS A 166 -4.89 11.72 -7.33
N ASP A 167 -4.75 11.01 -8.44
CA ASP A 167 -4.95 9.56 -8.47
C ASP A 167 -3.88 8.83 -7.64
N LEU A 168 -4.33 7.81 -6.90
CA LEU A 168 -3.46 6.86 -6.21
C LEU A 168 -3.55 5.51 -6.93
N LEU A 169 -2.42 5.03 -7.46
CA LEU A 169 -2.33 3.72 -8.11
C LEU A 169 -2.01 2.62 -7.08
N PRO A 170 -2.46 1.37 -7.30
CA PRO A 170 -2.15 0.23 -6.43
C PRO A 170 -0.66 0.09 -6.12
N GLN A 171 0.20 0.29 -7.12
CA GLN A 171 1.66 0.23 -7.01
C GLN A 171 2.23 1.28 -6.04
N HIS A 172 1.66 2.49 -6.02
CA HIS A 172 2.09 3.54 -5.10
C HIS A 172 1.67 3.22 -3.66
N ALA A 173 0.43 2.77 -3.48
CA ALA A 173 -0.06 2.35 -2.18
C ALA A 173 0.78 1.17 -1.64
N GLU A 174 1.10 0.20 -2.50
CA GLU A 174 1.95 -0.92 -2.15
C GLU A 174 3.35 -0.47 -1.73
N ALA A 175 4.01 0.41 -2.48
CA ALA A 175 5.34 0.90 -2.10
C ALA A 175 5.35 1.61 -0.73
N VAL A 176 4.36 2.47 -0.46
CA VAL A 176 4.25 3.17 0.84
C VAL A 176 4.00 2.17 1.97
N CYS A 177 3.05 1.26 1.78
CA CYS A 177 2.73 0.22 2.75
C CYS A 177 3.94 -0.70 3.04
N HIS A 178 4.65 -1.14 1.99
CA HIS A 178 5.83 -2.00 2.15
C HIS A 178 6.99 -1.28 2.83
N TYR A 179 7.17 0.00 2.53
CA TYR A 179 8.20 0.79 3.20
C TYR A 179 7.90 0.94 4.70
N CYS A 180 6.67 1.31 5.07
CA CYS A 180 6.30 1.45 6.47
C CYS A 180 6.30 0.11 7.21
N TYR A 181 5.80 -0.95 6.59
CA TYR A 181 5.76 -2.28 7.20
C TYR A 181 7.13 -2.93 7.18
N HIS A 182 7.65 -3.34 6.03
CA HIS A 182 8.83 -4.20 6.01
C HIS A 182 10.17 -3.46 6.20
N PHE A 183 10.26 -2.18 5.83
CA PHE A 183 11.52 -1.43 5.96
C PHE A 183 11.62 -0.68 7.29
N LEU A 184 10.54 -0.03 7.75
CA LEU A 184 10.57 0.75 8.99
C LEU A 184 10.23 -0.07 10.24
N GLN A 185 9.39 -1.11 10.18
CA GLN A 185 9.05 -1.90 11.37
C GLN A 185 10.27 -2.43 12.12
N PRO A 186 11.26 -3.10 11.47
CA PRO A 186 12.40 -3.64 12.21
C PRO A 186 13.18 -2.54 12.94
N VAL A 187 13.27 -1.37 12.30
CA VAL A 187 13.96 -0.19 12.86
C VAL A 187 13.19 0.39 14.06
N PHE A 188 11.85 0.41 14.01
CA PHE A 188 11.01 0.76 15.15
C PHE A 188 11.16 -0.25 16.30
N GLU A 189 11.15 -1.55 16.00
CA GLU A 189 11.31 -2.63 16.98
C GLU A 189 12.66 -2.54 17.69
N ASP A 190 13.76 -2.37 16.94
CA ASP A 190 15.11 -2.15 17.49
C ASP A 190 15.14 -0.90 18.38
N SER A 191 14.43 0.17 17.98
CA SER A 191 14.35 1.41 18.75
C SER A 191 13.54 1.28 20.04
N MET A 192 12.53 0.39 20.05
CA MET A 192 11.76 0.05 21.25
C MET A 192 12.46 -0.96 22.15
N GLY A 193 13.58 -1.55 21.71
CA GLY A 193 14.21 -2.68 22.39
C GLY A 193 13.44 -3.99 22.26
N ALA A 194 12.56 -4.08 21.26
CA ALA A 194 11.77 -5.26 20.89
C ALA A 194 12.35 -5.99 19.65
N GLY A 195 13.48 -5.52 19.13
CA GLY A 195 14.19 -6.13 18.01
C GLY A 195 14.67 -7.54 18.31
N MET A 196 14.93 -8.31 17.24
CA MET A 196 15.38 -9.70 17.34
C MET A 196 16.81 -9.82 17.90
N ASP A 197 17.66 -8.83 17.66
CA ASP A 197 19.03 -8.77 18.19
C ASP A 197 19.09 -7.76 19.34
N PRO A 198 19.25 -8.21 20.60
CA PRO A 198 19.28 -7.32 21.76
C PRO A 198 20.50 -6.38 21.80
N GLU A 199 21.54 -6.66 21.01
CA GLU A 199 22.73 -5.80 20.90
C GLU A 199 22.53 -4.65 19.90
N VAL A 200 21.58 -4.78 18.97
CA VAL A 200 21.23 -3.72 18.03
C VAL A 200 20.32 -2.72 18.73
N LYS A 201 20.84 -1.50 18.92
CA LYS A 201 20.09 -0.38 19.51
C LYS A 201 19.99 0.75 18.53
N VAL A 202 18.77 1.04 18.09
CA VAL A 202 18.49 2.13 17.18
C VAL A 202 17.92 3.32 17.96
N SER A 203 18.52 4.49 17.84
CA SER A 203 17.97 5.70 18.47
C SER A 203 16.69 6.14 17.76
N LYS A 204 15.79 6.84 18.47
CA LYS A 204 14.58 7.39 17.85
C LYS A 204 14.92 8.37 16.72
N GLU A 205 16.03 9.10 16.85
CA GLU A 205 16.57 10.02 15.85
C GLU A 205 17.00 9.27 14.58
N GLU A 206 17.63 8.10 14.72
CA GLU A 206 17.99 7.24 13.60
C GLU A 206 16.74 6.69 12.88
N VAL A 207 15.69 6.32 13.63
CA VAL A 207 14.39 5.97 13.02
C VAL A 207 13.86 7.12 12.17
N LEU A 208 13.92 8.37 12.68
CA LEU A 208 13.46 9.53 11.93
C LEU A 208 14.36 9.88 10.74
N TYR A 209 15.66 9.64 10.83
CA TYR A 209 16.56 9.76 9.70
C TYR A 209 16.15 8.79 8.57
N ARG A 210 15.82 7.55 8.95
CA ARG A 210 15.32 6.53 8.02
C ARG A 210 13.91 6.83 7.54
N LEU A 211 13.02 7.39 8.37
CA LEU A 211 11.69 7.90 8.00
C LEU A 211 11.82 9.30 7.38
N SER A 212 12.48 9.36 6.23
CA SER A 212 12.65 10.59 5.47
C SER A 212 12.17 10.42 4.03
N PRO A 213 11.71 11.50 3.38
CA PRO A 213 11.37 11.45 1.95
C PRO A 213 12.53 10.90 1.09
N LYS A 214 13.78 11.16 1.49
CA LYS A 214 14.95 10.70 0.73
C LYS A 214 15.18 9.19 0.85
N SER A 215 15.04 8.64 2.05
CA SER A 215 15.17 7.20 2.27
C SER A 215 14.03 6.44 1.58
N PHE A 216 12.82 7.00 1.61
CA PHE A 216 11.68 6.43 0.89
C PHE A 216 11.88 6.46 -0.64
N GLU A 217 12.41 7.55 -1.19
CA GLU A 217 12.76 7.65 -2.61
C GLU A 217 13.74 6.53 -3.03
N LEU A 218 14.79 6.31 -2.24
CA LEU A 218 15.78 5.25 -2.50
C LEU A 218 15.14 3.86 -2.41
N PHE A 219 14.27 3.65 -1.43
CA PHE A 219 13.50 2.43 -1.31
C PHE A 219 12.64 2.20 -2.56
N CYS A 220 11.90 3.21 -3.04
CA CYS A 220 11.04 3.08 -4.21
C CYS A 220 11.81 2.65 -5.46
N ILE A 221 12.99 3.23 -5.71
CA ILE A 221 13.84 2.84 -6.86
C ILE A 221 14.15 1.34 -6.80
N GLY A 222 14.58 0.86 -5.63
CA GLY A 222 14.91 -0.53 -5.40
C GLY A 222 13.70 -1.46 -5.50
N PHE A 223 12.60 -1.06 -4.85
CA PHE A 223 11.35 -1.81 -4.80
C PHE A 223 10.72 -1.98 -6.18
N PHE A 224 10.64 -0.91 -6.98
CA PHE A 224 10.09 -0.97 -8.34
C PHE A 224 10.98 -1.80 -9.26
N THR A 225 12.31 -1.61 -9.21
CA THR A 225 13.25 -2.43 -9.99
C THR A 225 13.09 -3.92 -9.66
N TYR A 226 12.93 -4.25 -8.38
CA TYR A 226 12.67 -5.61 -7.92
C TYR A 226 11.33 -6.14 -8.46
N LYS A 227 10.24 -5.40 -8.26
CA LYS A 227 8.88 -5.81 -8.68
C LYS A 227 8.79 -6.01 -10.18
N GLU A 228 9.36 -5.12 -10.98
CA GLU A 228 9.43 -5.29 -12.43
C GLU A 228 10.18 -6.54 -12.87
N ALA A 229 11.20 -6.96 -12.11
CA ALA A 229 11.98 -8.16 -12.42
C ALA A 229 11.29 -9.46 -11.98
N THR A 230 10.48 -9.41 -10.92
CA THR A 230 9.88 -10.61 -10.31
C THR A 230 8.40 -10.79 -10.60
N ASP A 231 7.70 -9.73 -11.01
CA ASP A 231 6.24 -9.71 -11.19
C ASP A 231 5.89 -8.93 -12.48
N PRO A 232 5.86 -9.63 -13.64
CA PRO A 232 5.57 -9.00 -14.92
C PRO A 232 4.16 -8.37 -15.01
N ASP A 233 3.19 -8.90 -14.25
CA ASP A 233 1.82 -8.39 -14.24
C ASP A 233 1.72 -7.08 -13.46
N TRP A 234 2.52 -6.94 -12.39
CA TRP A 234 2.68 -5.68 -11.68
C TRP A 234 3.21 -4.56 -12.58
N ALA A 235 4.18 -4.89 -13.44
CA ALA A 235 4.81 -3.96 -14.37
C ALA A 235 3.84 -3.44 -15.44
N GLN A 236 2.89 -4.25 -15.92
CA GLN A 236 1.96 -3.83 -16.99
C GLN A 236 1.05 -2.66 -16.59
N GLY A 237 0.83 -2.42 -15.28
CA GLY A 237 0.07 -1.27 -14.77
C GLY A 237 0.91 -0.06 -14.36
N ALA A 238 2.24 -0.15 -14.41
CA ALA A 238 3.15 0.80 -13.74
C ALA A 238 3.58 2.02 -14.59
N TYR A 239 3.16 2.14 -15.86
CA TYR A 239 3.86 3.05 -16.78
C TYR A 239 3.02 4.22 -17.30
N ASN A 240 3.10 5.32 -16.57
CA ASN A 240 3.57 6.58 -17.15
C ASN A 240 4.25 7.44 -16.05
N TYR A 241 5.51 7.14 -15.75
CA TYR A 241 6.31 7.89 -14.76
C TYR A 241 6.36 9.40 -15.05
N ASP A 242 6.08 9.82 -16.29
CA ASP A 242 6.03 11.23 -16.71
C ASP A 242 4.69 11.92 -16.37
N GLU A 243 3.61 11.17 -16.16
CA GLU A 243 2.32 11.69 -15.64
C GLU A 243 2.22 11.58 -14.13
N ILE A 244 3.04 10.70 -13.54
CA ILE A 244 3.04 10.55 -12.11
C ILE A 244 4.04 11.56 -11.55
N ASP A 245 3.49 12.67 -11.10
CA ASP A 245 4.09 13.56 -10.11
C ASP A 245 4.19 12.76 -8.79
N ILE A 246 5.05 11.74 -8.79
CA ILE A 246 5.18 10.69 -7.78
C ILE A 246 5.58 11.42 -6.51
N ILE A 247 4.55 11.75 -5.74
CA ILE A 247 4.68 12.06 -4.32
C ILE A 247 5.34 13.44 -4.08
N GLY A 248 5.48 14.28 -5.11
CA GLY A 248 6.22 15.55 -5.02
C GLY A 248 7.74 15.35 -4.93
N LEU A 249 8.25 14.21 -5.40
CA LEU A 249 9.70 13.98 -5.49
C LEU A 249 10.30 14.92 -6.56
N PRO A 250 11.41 15.62 -6.26
CA PRO A 250 12.00 16.59 -7.18
C PRO A 250 12.45 15.93 -8.49
N GLU A 251 12.35 16.64 -9.63
CA GLU A 251 12.73 16.20 -11.00
C GLU A 251 14.07 15.42 -11.12
N LYS A 252 14.96 15.58 -10.14
CA LYS A 252 16.26 14.88 -10.04
C LYS A 252 16.15 13.34 -9.99
N VAL A 253 14.99 12.77 -9.63
CA VAL A 253 14.79 11.31 -9.57
C VAL A 253 14.74 10.68 -10.97
N LYS A 254 14.17 11.38 -11.95
CA LYS A 254 14.07 10.92 -13.35
C LYS A 254 15.45 10.59 -13.92
N GLY A 255 16.43 11.45 -13.62
CA GLY A 255 17.83 11.25 -14.03
C GLY A 255 18.54 10.07 -13.34
N LEU A 256 18.16 9.71 -12.11
CA LEU A 256 18.73 8.56 -11.41
C LEU A 256 18.21 7.24 -12.01
N HIS A 257 16.91 7.17 -12.29
CA HIS A 257 16.29 6.00 -12.92
C HIS A 257 16.83 5.75 -14.34
N ASP A 258 16.96 6.80 -15.16
CA ASP A 258 17.57 6.70 -16.49
C ASP A 258 19.01 6.19 -16.43
N ASN A 259 19.76 6.59 -15.39
CA ASN A 259 21.12 6.10 -15.16
C ASN A 259 21.13 4.64 -14.69
N PHE A 260 20.15 4.20 -13.91
CA PHE A 260 19.99 2.79 -13.52
C PHE A 260 19.60 1.90 -14.72
N HIS A 261 18.66 2.34 -15.56
CA HIS A 261 18.34 1.64 -16.81
C HIS A 261 19.54 1.58 -17.77
N LYS A 262 20.34 2.65 -17.85
CA LYS A 262 21.59 2.64 -18.63
C LYS A 262 22.60 1.66 -18.04
N LEU A 263 22.79 1.62 -16.72
CA LEU A 263 23.70 0.68 -16.04
C LEU A 263 23.26 -0.78 -16.22
N ARG A 264 21.96 -1.06 -16.27
CA ARG A 264 21.40 -2.39 -16.55
C ARG A 264 21.71 -2.91 -17.96
N LYS A 265 22.10 -2.05 -18.91
CA LYS A 265 22.58 -2.47 -20.24
C LYS A 265 24.05 -2.91 -20.27
N PHE A 266 24.78 -2.69 -19.18
CA PHE A 266 26.22 -3.01 -19.06
C PHE A 266 26.51 -4.18 -18.11
N LEU A 267 25.47 -4.77 -17.50
CA LEU A 267 25.52 -6.00 -16.71
C LEU A 267 24.76 -7.09 -17.46
#